data_AF-C5E0J1-F1
#
_entry.id   AF-C5E0J1-F1
#
_cell.length_a   1.000
_cell.length_b   1.000
_cell.length_c   1.000
_cell.angle_alpha   90.00
_cell.angle_beta   90.00
_cell.angle_gamma   90.00
#
_symmetry.space_group_name_H-M   'P 1'
#
loop_
_entity.id
_entity.type
_entity.pdbx_description
1 polymer ?
#
loop_
_entity_poly.entity_id
_entity_poly.type
_entity_poly.pdbx_seq_one_letter_code
_entity_poly.pdbx_strand_id
1 'polypeptide(L)'
;MSSTLYKQSTNFTHSTGSFLQSAPVELVTVSGYEEFIAKNEKHDKKISTILNEDKSMGYAMQDGQVVATIHGEAKDHLLSLGGF
;
A
#
# COMPACT_ATOMS: atom_id res chain seq x y z
N MET A 1 -29.87 -37.31 33.15
CA MET A 1 -29.35 -35.98 33.54
C MET A 1 -28.73 -35.36 32.31
N SER A 2 -29.29 -34.24 31.85
CA SER A 2 -28.95 -33.60 30.58
C SER A 2 -27.81 -32.61 30.80
N SER A 3 -26.65 -32.85 30.18
CA SER A 3 -25.59 -31.85 30.06
C SER A 3 -25.47 -31.45 28.59
N THR A 4 -26.17 -30.37 28.28
CA THR A 4 -26.16 -29.62 27.02
C THR A 4 -24.72 -29.37 26.57
N LEU A 5 -24.28 -30.06 25.53
CA LEU A 5 -23.05 -29.73 24.80
C LEU A 5 -23.25 -28.31 24.24
N TYR A 6 -22.65 -27.34 24.93
CA TYR A 6 -22.64 -25.96 24.48
C TYR A 6 -21.92 -25.91 23.14
N LYS A 7 -22.66 -25.41 22.15
CA LYS A 7 -22.21 -25.04 20.82
C LYS A 7 -21.03 -24.08 20.98
N GLN A 8 -19.81 -24.60 20.88
CA GLN A 8 -18.64 -23.73 20.71
C GLN A 8 -18.75 -23.18 19.30
N SER A 9 -19.42 -22.03 19.19
CA SER A 9 -19.34 -21.16 18.03
C SER A 9 -17.86 -20.93 17.78
N THR A 10 -17.33 -21.61 16.77
CA THR A 10 -16.00 -21.34 16.23
C THR A 10 -16.07 -19.96 15.62
N ASN A 11 -16.03 -18.93 16.47
CA ASN A 11 -15.54 -17.63 16.10
C ASN A 11 -14.09 -17.88 15.70
N PHE A 12 -13.88 -18.13 14.41
CA PHE A 12 -12.66 -17.70 13.76
C PHE A 12 -12.64 -16.17 13.88
N THR A 13 -12.33 -15.68 15.08
CA THR A 13 -11.70 -14.39 15.25
C THR A 13 -10.40 -14.54 14.47
N HIS A 14 -10.43 -13.99 13.26
CA HIS A 14 -9.32 -13.83 12.36
C HIS A 14 -8.37 -12.84 13.04
N SER A 15 -7.67 -13.31 14.08
CA SER A 15 -6.58 -12.60 14.74
C SER A 15 -5.37 -12.62 13.82
N THR A 16 -5.46 -11.90 12.71
CA THR A 16 -4.32 -11.26 12.05
C THR A 16 -4.19 -9.81 12.54
N GLY A 17 -4.62 -9.55 13.79
CA GLY A 17 -4.36 -8.30 14.47
C GLY A 17 -2.93 -8.26 14.96
N SER A 18 -2.15 -7.31 14.44
CA SER A 18 -0.88 -6.79 15.00
C SER A 18 0.46 -7.34 14.49
N PHE A 19 0.63 -7.58 13.18
CA PHE A 19 1.98 -7.68 12.58
C PHE A 19 2.21 -6.89 11.29
N LEU A 20 1.26 -6.05 10.87
CA LEU A 20 1.47 -5.08 9.80
C LEU A 20 0.97 -3.73 10.30
N GLN A 21 1.70 -3.13 11.23
CA GLN A 21 1.66 -1.69 11.38
C GLN A 21 2.25 -1.15 10.07
N SER A 22 1.35 -0.92 9.10
CA SER A 22 1.60 -0.97 7.68
C SER A 22 2.89 -0.28 7.28
N ALA A 23 3.93 -1.07 6.96
CA ALA A 23 5.05 -0.54 6.22
C ALA A 23 4.50 0.09 4.93
N PRO A 24 5.02 1.24 4.49
CA PRO A 24 4.63 1.83 3.21
C PRO A 24 4.68 0.77 2.11
N VAL A 25 3.69 0.75 1.23
CA VAL A 25 3.65 -0.21 0.13
C VAL A 25 4.87 0.02 -0.76
N GLU A 26 5.63 -1.03 -1.03
CA GLU A 26 6.80 -0.93 -1.91
C GLU A 26 6.38 -1.13 -3.37
N LEU A 27 6.41 -0.05 -4.13
CA LEU A 27 6.12 -0.03 -5.57
C LEU A 27 7.43 -0.15 -6.33
N VAL A 28 7.77 -1.39 -6.68
CA VAL A 28 9.01 -1.73 -7.40
C VAL A 28 8.79 -1.83 -8.90
N THR A 29 7.61 -2.27 -9.31
CA THR A 29 7.22 -2.49 -10.70
C THR A 29 6.30 -1.39 -11.21
N VAL A 30 6.41 -1.08 -12.50
CA VAL A 30 5.57 -0.05 -13.16
C VAL A 30 4.09 -0.38 -13.01
N SER A 31 3.71 -1.63 -13.31
CA SER A 31 2.32 -2.08 -13.20
C SER A 31 1.78 -1.96 -11.77
N GLY A 32 2.60 -2.27 -10.75
CA GLY A 32 2.20 -2.10 -9.36
C GLY A 32 1.92 -0.64 -9.00
N TYR A 33 2.74 0.29 -9.51
CA TYR A 33 2.49 1.73 -9.35
C TYR A 33 1.21 2.17 -10.07
N GLU A 34 1.02 1.77 -11.32
CA GLU A 34 -0.18 2.13 -12.10
C GLU A 34 -1.45 1.59 -11.44
N GLU A 35 -1.45 0.32 -11.01
CA GLU A 35 -2.56 -0.27 -10.27
C GLU A 35 -2.82 0.45 -8.94
N PHE A 36 -1.76 0.86 -8.25
CA PHE A 36 -1.86 1.61 -7.01
C PHE A 36 -2.52 2.99 -7.24
N ILE A 37 -2.05 3.75 -8.23
CA ILE A 37 -2.64 5.05 -8.56
C ILE A 37 -4.08 4.89 -9.03
N ALA A 38 -4.37 3.96 -9.95
CA ALA A 38 -5.71 3.71 -10.46
C ALA A 38 -6.68 3.28 -9.36
N LYS A 39 -6.22 2.47 -8.39
CA LYS A 39 -7.03 2.09 -7.23
C LYS A 39 -7.34 3.29 -6.35
N ASN A 40 -6.34 4.13 -6.05
CA ASN A 40 -6.55 5.31 -5.21
C ASN A 40 -7.40 6.38 -5.90
N GLU A 41 -7.25 6.58 -7.21
CA GLU A 41 -8.07 7.51 -8.01
C GLU A 41 -9.55 7.09 -8.00
N LYS A 42 -9.85 5.79 -8.13
CA LYS A 42 -11.22 5.25 -7.98
C LYS A 42 -11.84 5.53 -6.61
N HIS A 43 -11.02 5.77 -5.59
CA HIS A 43 -11.44 6.09 -4.24
C HIS A 43 -11.40 7.61 -3.95
N ASP A 44 -11.26 8.46 -4.98
CA ASP A 44 -11.12 9.92 -4.88
C ASP A 44 -9.93 10.37 -4.00
N LYS A 45 -8.95 9.48 -3.85
CA LYS A 45 -7.77 9.75 -3.04
C LYS A 45 -6.69 10.40 -3.90
N LYS A 46 -6.38 11.66 -3.62
CA LYS A 46 -5.26 12.37 -4.26
C LYS A 46 -3.93 11.77 -3.80
N ILE A 47 -3.25 11.09 -4.70
CA ILE A 47 -1.87 10.63 -4.50
C ILE A 47 -0.93 11.64 -5.12
N SER A 48 0.02 12.12 -4.33
CA SER A 48 1.12 12.97 -4.78
C SER A 48 2.40 12.14 -4.79
N THR A 49 3.01 12.02 -5.97
CA THR A 49 4.28 11.32 -6.13
C THR A 49 5.43 12.31 -5.99
N ILE A 50 6.32 12.07 -5.05
CA ILE A 50 7.51 12.91 -4.80
C ILE A 50 8.75 12.04 -5.00
N LEU A 51 9.65 12.46 -5.89
CA LEU A 51 10.97 11.85 -6.02
C LEU A 51 11.94 12.54 -5.06
N ASN A 52 12.80 11.77 -4.42
CA ASN A 52 13.88 12.31 -3.61
C ASN A 52 14.87 13.09 -4.50
N GLU A 53 15.54 14.10 -3.94
CA GLU A 53 16.49 14.96 -4.68
C GLU A 53 17.62 14.15 -5.33
N ASP A 54 18.10 13.11 -4.65
CA ASP A 54 19.13 12.20 -5.16
C ASP A 54 18.62 11.23 -6.25
N LYS A 55 17.36 11.35 -6.69
CA LYS A 55 16.68 10.46 -7.65
C LYS A 55 16.81 8.96 -7.29
N SER A 56 17.08 8.68 -6.02
CA SER A 56 17.39 7.33 -5.53
C SER A 56 16.11 6.55 -5.19
N MET A 57 15.10 7.26 -4.68
CA MET A 57 13.80 6.71 -4.30
C MET A 57 12.71 7.74 -4.54
N GLY A 58 11.49 7.29 -4.76
CA GLY A 58 10.28 8.10 -4.74
C GLY A 58 9.36 7.69 -3.59
N TYR A 59 8.39 8.53 -3.31
CA TYR A 59 7.39 8.35 -2.26
C TYR A 59 6.04 8.76 -2.82
N ALA A 60 5.04 7.90 -2.65
CA ALA A 60 3.65 8.26 -2.91
C ALA A 60 3.03 8.72 -1.59
N MET A 61 2.57 9.97 -1.58
CA MET A 61 1.92 10.60 -0.44
C MET A 61 0.42 10.70 -0.66
N GLN A 62 -0.36 10.42 0.37
CA GLN A 62 -1.81 10.60 0.42
C GLN A 62 -2.12 11.43 1.64
N ASP A 63 -2.79 12.57 1.45
CA ASP A 63 -3.21 13.44 2.56
C ASP A 63 -2.05 13.82 3.51
N GLY A 64 -0.85 14.03 2.96
CA GLY A 64 0.36 14.34 3.72
C GLY A 64 1.05 13.15 4.40
N GLN A 65 0.59 11.92 4.17
CA GLN A 65 1.20 10.70 4.71
C GLN A 65 1.84 9.86 3.60
N VAL A 66 3.03 9.31 3.85
CA VAL A 66 3.68 8.37 2.92
C VAL A 66 2.94 7.04 2.98
N VAL A 67 2.27 6.70 1.88
CA VAL A 67 1.50 5.45 1.76
C VAL A 67 2.24 4.40 0.94
N ALA A 68 3.18 4.82 0.11
CA ALA A 68 4.02 3.93 -0.66
C ALA A 68 5.41 4.51 -0.88
N THR A 69 6.41 3.64 -0.97
CA THR A 69 7.76 3.95 -1.44
C THR A 69 7.89 3.44 -2.87
N ILE A 70 8.58 4.19 -3.72
CA ILE A 70 8.72 3.89 -5.14
C ILE A 70 10.21 3.71 -5.42
N HIS A 71 10.60 2.53 -5.87
CA HIS A 71 11.98 2.21 -6.18
C HIS A 71 12.03 1.25 -7.38
N GLY A 72 13.23 0.83 -7.79
CA GLY A 72 13.41 -0.06 -8.94
C GLY A 72 12.85 0.50 -10.25
N GLU A 73 12.10 -0.33 -10.98
CA GLU A 73 11.56 -0.03 -12.31
C GLU A 73 10.45 1.03 -12.26
N ALA A 74 9.61 1.02 -11.22
CA ALA A 74 8.57 2.03 -11.04
C ALA A 74 9.18 3.44 -10.93
N LYS A 75 10.30 3.57 -10.22
CA LYS A 75 11.05 4.82 -10.12
C LYS A 75 11.63 5.23 -11.47
N ASP A 76 12.23 4.30 -12.20
CA ASP A 76 12.82 4.58 -13.52
C ASP A 76 11.76 5.07 -14.51
N HIS A 77 10.58 4.45 -14.48
CA HIS A 77 9.42 4.87 -15.25
C HIS A 77 8.96 6.29 -14.90
N LEU A 78 8.89 6.64 -13.61
CA LEU A 78 8.54 7.99 -13.18
C LEU A 78 9.57 9.04 -13.58
N LEU A 79 10.86 8.70 -13.54
CA LEU A 79 11.93 9.58 -14.03
C LEU A 79 11.79 9.81 -15.53
N SER A 80 11.46 8.77 -16.29
CA SER A 80 11.20 8.84 -17.73
C SER A 80 9.97 9.69 -18.07
N LEU A 81 8.87 9.54 -17.32
CA LEU A 81 7.64 10.34 -17.49
C LEU A 81 7.80 11.80 -17.04
N GLY A 82 8.53 12.02 -15.96
CA GLY A 82 8.73 13.33 -15.34
C GLY A 82 9.67 14.25 -16.13
N GLY A 83 10.40 13.73 -17.12
CA GLY A 83 11.28 14.52 -17.99
C GLY A 83 12.33 15.33 -17.22
N PHE A 84 12.91 14.76 -16.16
CA PHE A 84 13.97 15.38 -15.34
C PHE A 84 15.39 14.99 -15.78
#